data_AF-A0A7J5VYI3-F1
#
_entry.id   AF-A0A7J5VYI3-F1
#
_cell.length_a   1.000
_cell.length_b   1.000
_cell.length_c   1.000
_cell.angle_alpha   90.00
_cell.angle_beta   90.00
_cell.angle_gamma   90.00
#
_symmetry.space_group_name_H-M   'P 1'
#
loop_
_entity.id
_entity.type
_entity.pdbx_description
1 polymer ?
#
loop_
_entity_poly.entity_id
_entity_poly.type
_entity_poly.pdbx_seq_one_letter_code
_entity_poly.pdbx_strand_id
1 'polypeptide(L)'
;MTKKSLNKKEALKTIKDRIQVNTPRQEILNELSEQYYDKTSISVLIASTIDPQTKEKYKTLNNLLLGLLALTIIAKILVGIVLFSTLSPLLIPIAFVLPFLTIWFAIEVSKFKGYIYNILGMLAIASIFKSIGNIGESGIYGIIDVVLVVSICGLSFYLGKKMFPNYGFFGPKKDTEGNILLG
;
A
#
# COMPACT_ATOMS: atom_id res chain seq x y z
N MET A 1 -13.42 -9.14 -33.28
CA MET A 1 -13.41 -10.06 -32.11
C MET A 1 -14.44 -9.56 -31.10
N THR A 2 -15.23 -10.45 -30.50
CA THR A 2 -16.20 -10.11 -29.45
C THR A 2 -15.46 -9.88 -28.14
N LYS A 3 -15.57 -8.67 -27.59
CA LYS A 3 -14.96 -8.30 -26.31
C LYS A 3 -15.48 -9.21 -25.18
N LYS A 4 -14.63 -9.51 -24.20
CA LYS A 4 -14.95 -10.38 -23.05
C LYS A 4 -15.14 -9.56 -21.77
N SER A 5 -15.79 -10.16 -20.77
CA SER A 5 -15.80 -9.64 -19.40
C SER A 5 -14.40 -9.73 -18.80
N LEU A 6 -14.04 -8.76 -17.95
CA LEU A 6 -12.67 -8.64 -17.44
C LEU A 6 -12.31 -9.77 -16.47
N ASN A 7 -11.38 -10.63 -16.87
CA ASN A 7 -10.72 -11.56 -15.97
C ASN A 7 -9.49 -10.90 -15.33
N LYS A 8 -9.66 -10.32 -14.13
CA LYS A 8 -8.62 -9.53 -13.46
C LYS A 8 -7.29 -10.27 -13.27
N LYS A 9 -7.33 -11.57 -12.99
CA LYS A 9 -6.11 -12.37 -12.71
C LYS A 9 -5.29 -12.58 -13.98
N GLU A 10 -5.98 -12.90 -15.08
CA GLU A 10 -5.37 -13.11 -16.39
C GLU A 10 -4.82 -11.79 -16.95
N ALA A 11 -5.62 -10.72 -16.89
CA ALA A 11 -5.17 -9.38 -17.29
C ALA A 11 -3.95 -8.92 -16.49
N LEU A 12 -3.94 -9.11 -15.16
CA LEU A 12 -2.78 -8.76 -14.33
C LEU A 12 -1.51 -9.55 -14.71
N LYS A 13 -1.66 -10.83 -15.08
CA LYS A 13 -0.53 -11.64 -15.52
C LYS A 13 0.05 -11.07 -16.82
N THR A 14 -0.78 -10.84 -17.82
CA THR A 14 -0.37 -10.23 -19.10
C THR A 14 0.28 -8.85 -18.91
N ILE A 15 -0.29 -8.00 -18.05
CA ILE A 15 0.28 -6.68 -17.72
C ILE A 15 1.68 -6.82 -17.13
N LYS A 16 1.89 -7.75 -16.19
CA LYS A 16 3.21 -7.98 -15.59
C LYS A 16 4.23 -8.46 -16.61
N ASP A 17 3.85 -9.42 -17.45
CA ASP A 17 4.73 -10.00 -18.46
C ASP A 17 5.16 -8.92 -19.49
N ARG A 18 4.22 -8.06 -19.91
CA ARG A 18 4.49 -6.94 -20.83
C ARG A 18 5.32 -5.82 -20.22
N ILE A 19 5.07 -5.47 -18.95
CA ILE A 19 5.88 -4.49 -18.23
C ILE A 19 7.33 -5.00 -18.03
N GLN A 20 7.52 -6.31 -17.83
CA GLN A 20 8.87 -6.89 -17.73
C GLN A 20 9.71 -6.74 -18.99
N VAL A 21 9.08 -6.75 -20.17
CA VAL A 21 9.75 -6.53 -21.46
C VAL A 21 9.77 -5.05 -21.88
N ASN A 22 9.50 -4.13 -20.95
CA ASN A 22 9.46 -2.67 -21.17
C ASN A 22 8.46 -2.20 -22.24
N THR A 23 7.35 -2.93 -22.44
CA THR A 23 6.27 -2.43 -23.33
C THR A 23 5.64 -1.16 -22.74
N PRO A 24 5.46 -0.09 -23.54
CA PRO A 24 4.78 1.13 -23.11
C PRO A 24 3.39 0.86 -22.51
N ARG A 25 3.06 1.50 -21.38
CA ARG A 25 1.80 1.22 -20.66
C ARG A 25 0.56 1.57 -21.48
N GLN A 26 0.67 2.57 -22.35
CA GLN A 26 -0.40 2.95 -23.28
C GLN A 26 -0.67 1.89 -24.34
N GLU A 27 0.38 1.20 -24.82
CA GLU A 27 0.26 0.09 -25.77
C GLU A 27 -0.43 -1.11 -25.11
N ILE A 28 -0.04 -1.44 -23.87
CA ILE A 28 -0.71 -2.49 -23.07
C ILE A 28 -2.19 -2.16 -22.87
N LEU A 29 -2.53 -0.89 -22.62
CA LEU A 29 -3.93 -0.48 -22.49
C LEU A 29 -4.71 -0.66 -23.79
N ASN A 30 -4.12 -0.30 -24.94
CA ASN A 30 -4.77 -0.44 -26.23
C ASN A 30 -5.01 -1.91 -26.57
N GLU A 31 -4.00 -2.77 -26.43
CA GLU A 31 -4.13 -4.22 -26.65
C GLU A 31 -5.24 -4.84 -25.77
N LEU A 32 -5.24 -4.53 -24.47
CA LEU A 32 -6.22 -5.11 -23.54
C LEU A 32 -7.62 -4.50 -23.70
N SER A 33 -7.73 -3.27 -24.19
CA SER A 33 -9.03 -2.62 -24.45
C SER A 33 -9.74 -3.17 -25.69
N GLU A 34 -9.00 -3.82 -26.60
CA GLU A 34 -9.56 -4.59 -27.70
C GLU A 34 -10.14 -5.93 -27.23
N GLN A 35 -9.56 -6.51 -26.17
CA GLN A 35 -9.98 -7.81 -25.63
C GLN A 35 -11.08 -7.72 -24.57
N TYR A 36 -11.12 -6.64 -23.78
CA TYR A 36 -12.03 -6.48 -22.66
C TYR A 36 -12.84 -5.18 -22.74
N TYR A 37 -14.06 -5.19 -22.18
CA TYR A 37 -14.93 -4.00 -22.15
C TYR A 37 -14.48 -2.94 -21.12
N ASP A 38 -13.88 -3.35 -19.99
CA ASP A 38 -13.63 -2.47 -18.85
C ASP A 38 -12.24 -1.80 -18.91
N LYS A 39 -12.14 -0.81 -19.80
CA LYS A 39 -10.93 0.02 -19.98
C LYS A 39 -10.49 0.70 -18.68
N THR A 40 -11.45 1.11 -17.85
CA THR A 40 -11.18 1.76 -16.56
C THR A 40 -10.50 0.80 -15.59
N SER A 41 -11.04 -0.39 -15.37
CA SER A 41 -10.38 -1.36 -14.48
C SER A 41 -9.03 -1.81 -15.01
N ILE A 42 -8.85 -1.96 -16.32
CA ILE A 42 -7.54 -2.28 -16.92
C ILE A 42 -6.53 -1.18 -16.62
N SER A 43 -6.91 0.09 -16.82
CA SER A 43 -6.01 1.21 -16.55
C SER A 43 -5.57 1.30 -15.09
N VAL A 44 -6.47 0.96 -14.15
CA VAL A 44 -6.15 0.88 -12.71
C VAL A 44 -5.12 -0.22 -12.45
N LEU A 45 -5.28 -1.39 -13.07
CA LEU A 45 -4.34 -2.51 -12.94
C LEU A 45 -2.97 -2.16 -13.52
N ILE A 46 -2.93 -1.49 -14.68
CA ILE A 46 -1.67 -1.05 -15.30
C ILE A 46 -1.00 0.00 -14.42
N ALA A 47 -1.70 1.07 -14.03
CA ALA A 47 -1.15 2.16 -13.23
C ALA A 47 -0.67 1.72 -11.84
N SER A 48 -1.29 0.70 -11.26
CA SER A 48 -0.91 0.14 -9.95
C SER A 48 0.18 -0.94 -10.02
N THR A 49 0.61 -1.34 -11.23
CA THR A 49 1.71 -2.30 -11.42
C THR A 49 3.04 -1.57 -11.52
N ILE A 50 4.00 -2.00 -10.70
CA ILE A 50 5.34 -1.39 -10.65
C ILE A 50 6.23 -1.88 -11.79
N ASP A 51 7.04 -0.96 -12.30
CA ASP A 51 8.12 -1.25 -13.25
C ASP A 51 9.34 -1.91 -12.54
N PRO A 52 10.03 -2.89 -13.14
CA PRO A 52 11.19 -3.56 -12.53
C PRO A 52 12.33 -2.63 -12.11
N GLN A 53 12.66 -1.62 -12.91
CA GLN A 53 13.75 -0.68 -12.60
C GLN A 53 13.37 0.19 -11.39
N THR A 54 12.13 0.66 -11.37
CA THR A 54 11.56 1.42 -10.26
C THR A 54 11.51 0.58 -8.99
N LYS A 55 11.14 -0.70 -9.11
CA LYS A 55 11.09 -1.65 -7.99
C LYS A 55 12.46 -1.82 -7.33
N GLU A 56 13.51 -2.07 -8.11
CA GLU A 56 14.86 -2.23 -7.55
C GLU A 56 15.38 -0.93 -6.94
N LYS A 57 15.14 0.23 -7.59
CA LYS A 57 15.53 1.53 -7.07
C LYS A 57 14.94 1.85 -5.69
N TYR A 58 13.68 1.50 -5.44
CA TYR A 58 12.99 1.83 -4.18
C TYR A 58 12.87 0.64 -3.22
N LYS A 59 13.48 -0.50 -3.52
CA LYS A 59 13.43 -1.72 -2.70
C LYS A 59 13.87 -1.50 -1.27
N THR A 60 14.98 -0.80 -1.06
CA THR A 60 15.51 -0.51 0.28
C THR A 60 14.54 0.33 1.11
N LEU A 61 13.96 1.38 0.51
CA LEU A 61 12.98 2.22 1.20
C LEU A 61 11.66 1.49 1.46
N ASN A 62 11.24 0.61 0.55
CA ASN A 62 10.09 -0.26 0.80
C ASN A 62 10.36 -1.26 1.93
N ASN A 63 11.57 -1.82 2.00
CA ASN A 63 11.98 -2.69 3.10
C ASN A 63 12.06 -1.93 4.43
N LEU A 64 12.48 -0.67 4.41
CA LEU A 64 12.42 0.20 5.59
C LEU A 64 10.97 0.39 6.07
N LEU A 65 10.03 0.67 5.15
CA LEU A 65 8.60 0.75 5.48
C LEU A 65 8.07 -0.57 6.05
N LEU A 66 8.46 -1.72 5.49
CA LEU A 66 8.13 -3.04 6.03
C LEU A 66 8.71 -3.24 7.44
N GLY A 67 9.94 -2.78 7.69
CA GLY A 67 10.57 -2.82 9.01
C GLY A 67 9.80 -2.00 10.04
N LEU A 68 9.34 -0.80 9.67
CA LEU A 68 8.49 0.02 10.55
C LEU A 68 7.14 -0.65 10.85
N LEU A 69 6.51 -1.26 9.85
CA LEU A 69 5.27 -2.02 10.05
C LEU A 69 5.50 -3.23 10.95
N ALA A 70 6.61 -3.95 10.79
CA ALA A 70 6.99 -5.07 11.65
C ALA A 70 7.18 -4.62 13.11
N LEU A 71 7.88 -3.50 13.32
CA LEU A 71 8.05 -2.91 14.64
C LEU A 71 6.69 -2.55 15.28
N THR A 72 5.78 -1.97 14.49
CA THR A 72 4.40 -1.66 14.93
C THR A 72 3.62 -2.92 15.33
N ILE A 73 3.76 -4.00 14.56
CA ILE A 73 3.11 -5.29 14.84
C ILE A 73 3.61 -5.84 16.19
N ILE A 74 4.92 -5.87 16.39
CA ILE A 74 5.53 -6.34 17.64
C ILE A 74 5.05 -5.48 18.82
N ALA A 75 5.08 -4.15 18.71
CA ALA A 75 4.63 -3.24 19.75
C ALA A 75 3.16 -3.49 20.12
N LYS A 76 2.26 -3.65 19.14
CA LYS A 76 0.84 -3.96 19.37
C LYS A 76 0.63 -5.29 20.06
N ILE A 77 1.40 -6.32 19.70
CA ILE A 77 1.34 -7.64 20.36
C ILE A 77 1.78 -7.50 21.81
N LEU A 78 2.91 -6.84 22.09
CA LEU A 78 3.41 -6.65 23.45
C LEU A 78 2.40 -5.90 24.33
N VAL A 79 1.85 -4.80 23.84
CA VAL A 79 0.78 -4.05 24.53
C VAL A 79 -0.44 -4.94 24.76
N GLY A 80 -0.84 -5.73 23.76
CA GLY A 80 -1.93 -6.70 23.87
C GLY A 80 -1.68 -7.74 24.96
N ILE A 81 -0.47 -8.32 25.01
CA ILE A 81 -0.11 -9.32 26.02
C ILE A 81 -0.23 -8.71 27.41
N VAL A 82 0.33 -7.52 27.63
CA VAL A 82 0.25 -6.83 28.93
C VAL A 82 -1.21 -6.57 29.30
N LEU A 83 -1.99 -5.95 28.40
CA LEU A 83 -3.41 -5.64 28.61
C LEU A 83 -4.22 -6.91 28.97
N PHE A 84 -4.11 -7.97 28.18
CA PHE A 84 -4.89 -9.18 28.42
C PHE A 84 -4.40 -9.97 29.63
N SER A 85 -3.10 -9.96 29.94
CA SER A 85 -2.57 -10.60 31.15
C SER A 85 -3.13 -10.00 32.44
N THR A 86 -3.43 -8.69 32.44
CA THR A 86 -4.06 -8.03 33.60
C THR A 86 -5.54 -8.39 33.79
N LEU A 87 -6.22 -8.82 32.73
CA LEU A 87 -7.63 -9.22 32.77
C LEU A 87 -7.78 -10.72 33.05
N SER A 88 -7.10 -11.56 32.25
CA SER A 88 -7.04 -13.00 32.42
C SER A 88 -5.97 -13.60 31.49
N PRO A 89 -5.09 -14.49 31.99
CA PRO A 89 -4.10 -15.17 31.15
C PRO A 89 -4.70 -15.95 29.97
N LEU A 90 -5.96 -16.40 30.08
CA LEU A 90 -6.66 -17.09 29.00
C LEU A 90 -6.94 -16.19 27.78
N LEU A 91 -6.88 -14.87 27.94
CA LEU A 91 -7.12 -13.90 26.88
C LEU A 91 -5.85 -13.52 26.10
N ILE A 92 -4.67 -13.94 26.55
CA ILE A 92 -3.39 -13.64 25.89
C ILE A 92 -3.38 -13.97 24.39
N PRO A 93 -3.96 -15.10 23.91
CA PRO A 93 -4.03 -15.40 22.47
C PRO A 93 -4.70 -14.30 21.63
N ILE A 94 -5.60 -13.49 22.20
CA ILE A 94 -6.28 -12.39 21.48
C ILE A 94 -5.30 -11.26 21.12
N ALA A 95 -4.19 -11.11 21.85
CA ALA A 95 -3.15 -10.11 21.54
C ALA A 95 -2.59 -10.26 20.12
N PHE A 96 -2.52 -11.49 19.60
CA PHE A 96 -2.02 -11.78 18.25
C PHE A 96 -3.00 -11.37 17.14
N VAL A 97 -4.26 -11.13 17.47
CA VAL A 97 -5.29 -10.67 16.53
C VAL A 97 -5.28 -9.14 16.39
N LEU A 98 -4.88 -8.40 17.45
CA LEU A 98 -4.82 -6.93 17.45
C LEU A 98 -4.08 -6.30 16.25
N PRO A 99 -2.91 -6.79 15.82
CA PRO A 99 -2.19 -6.20 14.70
C PRO A 99 -2.69 -6.65 13.31
N PHE A 100 -3.80 -7.39 13.20
CA PHE A 100 -4.26 -8.00 11.94
C PHE A 100 -4.26 -7.02 10.74
N LEU A 101 -4.82 -5.82 10.93
CA LEU A 101 -4.84 -4.80 9.88
C LEU A 101 -3.42 -4.36 9.46
N THR A 102 -2.51 -4.25 10.42
CA THR A 102 -1.10 -3.86 10.17
C THR A 102 -0.36 -4.98 9.41
N ILE A 103 -0.63 -6.24 9.75
CA ILE A 103 -0.11 -7.42 9.04
C ILE A 103 -0.61 -7.42 7.59
N TRP A 104 -1.90 -7.15 7.38
CA TRP A 104 -2.47 -7.05 6.04
C TRP A 104 -1.78 -5.96 5.21
N PHE A 105 -1.53 -4.78 5.78
CA PHE A 105 -0.75 -3.73 5.12
C PHE A 105 0.68 -4.17 4.80
N ALA A 106 1.39 -4.83 5.72
CA ALA A 106 2.74 -5.32 5.47
C ALA A 106 2.78 -6.33 4.30
N ILE A 107 1.81 -7.25 4.24
CA ILE A 107 1.68 -8.21 3.13
C ILE A 107 1.40 -7.50 1.80
N GLU A 108 0.62 -6.44 1.81
CA GLU A 108 0.26 -5.73 0.58
C GLU A 108 1.35 -4.76 0.11
N VAL A 109 2.10 -4.16 1.04
CA VAL A 109 3.33 -3.36 0.75
C VAL A 109 4.44 -4.25 0.21
N SER A 110 4.59 -5.49 0.69
CA SER A 110 5.59 -6.43 0.15
C SER A 110 5.30 -6.84 -1.31
N LYS A 111 4.05 -6.69 -1.75
CA LYS A 111 3.61 -6.93 -3.14
C LYS A 111 3.75 -5.71 -4.04
N PHE A 112 4.21 -4.56 -3.54
CA PHE A 112 4.40 -3.34 -4.32
C PHE A 112 3.12 -2.89 -5.05
N LYS A 113 1.98 -2.83 -4.36
CA LYS A 113 0.71 -2.39 -4.96
C LYS A 113 0.47 -0.90 -4.76
N GLY A 114 0.27 -0.16 -5.85
CA GLY A 114 0.17 1.31 -5.81
C GLY A 114 -0.90 1.88 -4.87
N TYR A 115 -2.10 1.29 -4.84
CA TYR A 115 -3.21 1.80 -4.02
C TYR A 115 -2.96 1.74 -2.50
N ILE A 116 -2.11 0.80 -2.07
CA ILE A 116 -1.86 0.53 -0.66
C ILE A 116 -1.12 1.68 0.01
N TYR A 117 -0.18 2.30 -0.69
CA TYR A 117 0.63 3.38 -0.14
C TYR A 117 -0.21 4.63 0.19
N ASN A 118 -1.20 4.95 -0.64
CA ASN A 118 -2.09 6.08 -0.36
C ASN A 118 -3.04 5.78 0.81
N ILE A 119 -3.61 4.58 0.85
CA ILE A 119 -4.50 4.16 1.95
C ILE A 119 -3.74 4.11 3.27
N LEU A 120 -2.55 3.50 3.28
CA LEU A 120 -1.70 3.42 4.47
C LEU A 120 -1.29 4.81 4.95
N GLY A 121 -0.92 5.71 4.05
CA GLY A 121 -0.61 7.11 4.38
C GLY A 121 -1.79 7.83 5.03
N MET A 122 -2.99 7.70 4.48
CA MET A 122 -4.20 8.30 5.06
C MET A 122 -4.54 7.76 6.45
N LEU A 123 -4.44 6.45 6.65
CA LEU A 123 -4.68 5.83 7.96
C LEU A 123 -3.59 6.23 8.98
N ALA A 124 -2.35 6.40 8.51
CA ALA A 124 -1.27 6.90 9.34
C ALA A 124 -1.53 8.35 9.79
N ILE A 125 -2.10 9.22 8.95
CA ILE A 125 -2.52 10.57 9.38
C ILE A 125 -3.49 10.51 10.55
N ALA A 126 -4.54 9.67 10.47
CA ALA A 126 -5.48 9.50 11.58
C ALA A 126 -4.78 8.99 12.85
N SER A 127 -3.79 8.12 12.68
CA SER A 127 -2.98 7.59 13.78
C SER A 127 -2.08 8.66 14.41
N ILE A 128 -1.55 9.62 13.64
CA ILE A 128 -0.74 10.74 14.16
C ILE A 128 -1.53 11.55 15.17
N PHE A 129 -2.78 11.92 14.87
CA PHE A 129 -3.62 12.70 15.78
C PHE A 129 -3.86 11.96 17.10
N LYS A 130 -4.10 10.63 17.01
CA LYS A 130 -4.25 9.78 18.20
C LYS A 130 -2.95 9.73 19.02
N SER A 131 -1.81 9.51 18.37
CA SER A 131 -0.51 9.42 19.05
C SER A 131 -0.13 10.74 19.72
N ILE A 132 -0.40 11.88 19.08
CA ILE A 132 -0.16 13.21 19.67
C ILE A 132 -1.01 13.43 20.92
N GLY A 133 -2.29 13.05 20.88
CA GLY A 133 -3.19 13.16 22.04
C GLY A 133 -2.70 12.36 23.26
N ASN A 134 -1.97 11.27 23.03
CA ASN A 134 -1.49 10.37 24.08
C ASN A 134 -0.07 10.68 24.58
N ILE A 135 0.62 11.71 24.05
CA ILE A 135 2.00 12.04 24.47
C ILE A 135 2.06 12.38 25.96
N GLY A 136 1.08 13.14 26.47
CA GLY A 136 1.08 13.59 27.87
C GLY A 136 1.07 12.45 28.89
N GLU A 137 0.37 11.36 28.58
CA GLU A 137 0.27 10.18 29.43
C GLU A 137 1.46 9.23 29.26
N SER A 138 2.03 9.17 28.06
CA SER A 138 3.03 8.15 27.67
C SER A 138 4.47 8.66 27.74
N GLY A 139 4.68 9.96 27.94
CA GLY A 139 6.00 10.58 28.01
C GLY A 139 6.86 10.27 26.78
N ILE A 140 8.09 9.81 26.99
CA ILE A 140 9.04 9.48 25.92
C ILE A 140 8.52 8.40 24.96
N TYR A 141 7.72 7.45 25.45
CA TYR A 141 7.14 6.41 24.60
C TYR A 141 6.11 6.98 23.63
N GLY A 142 5.37 8.02 24.04
CA GLY A 142 4.44 8.74 23.16
C GLY A 142 5.17 9.47 22.03
N ILE A 143 6.33 10.06 22.32
CA ILE A 143 7.17 10.70 21.29
C ILE A 143 7.68 9.67 20.28
N ILE A 144 8.15 8.50 20.74
CA ILE A 144 8.61 7.41 19.87
C ILE A 144 7.47 6.94 18.95
N ASP A 145 6.26 6.76 19.49
CA ASP A 145 5.09 6.35 18.71
C ASP A 145 4.75 7.39 17.61
N VAL A 146 4.76 8.68 17.95
CA VAL A 146 4.55 9.75 16.97
C VAL A 146 5.61 9.73 15.87
N VAL A 147 6.89 9.63 16.22
CA VAL A 147 7.99 9.56 15.23
C VAL A 147 7.81 8.36 14.31
N LEU A 148 7.43 7.20 14.86
CA LEU A 148 7.19 5.98 14.11
C LEU A 148 6.02 6.13 13.12
N VAL A 149 4.88 6.65 13.57
CA VAL A 149 3.70 6.83 12.71
C VAL A 149 3.93 7.90 11.65
N VAL A 150 4.61 9.01 11.99
CA VAL A 150 5.02 10.04 11.02
C VAL A 150 5.95 9.45 9.97
N SER A 151 6.91 8.60 10.36
CA SER A 151 7.82 7.93 9.44
C SER A 151 7.08 7.01 8.48
N ILE A 152 6.11 6.22 8.97
CA ILE A 152 5.24 5.38 8.13
C ILE A 152 4.43 6.25 7.17
N CYS A 153 3.80 7.32 7.64
CA CYS A 153 3.01 8.24 6.83
C CYS A 153 3.84 8.85 5.69
N GLY A 154 4.98 9.44 6.04
CA GLY A 154 5.89 10.10 5.11
C GLY A 154 6.46 9.14 4.07
N LEU A 155 6.96 7.98 4.50
CA LEU A 155 7.48 6.96 3.58
C LEU A 155 6.38 6.40 2.68
N SER A 156 5.17 6.19 3.21
CA SER A 156 4.06 5.68 2.42
C SER A 156 3.70 6.63 1.29
N PHE A 157 3.49 7.92 1.55
CA PHE A 157 3.21 8.90 0.49
C PHE A 157 4.39 9.12 -0.45
N TYR A 158 5.61 9.14 0.08
CA TYR A 158 6.81 9.29 -0.74
C TYR A 158 6.95 8.14 -1.75
N LEU A 159 6.85 6.89 -1.28
CA LEU A 159 6.92 5.70 -2.11
C LEU A 159 5.74 5.63 -3.09
N GLY A 160 4.51 5.91 -2.63
CA GLY A 160 3.33 5.98 -3.50
C GLY A 160 3.53 6.93 -4.68
N LYS A 161 3.97 8.17 -4.42
CA LYS A 161 4.19 9.19 -5.45
C LYS A 161 5.36 8.86 -6.38
N LYS A 162 6.44 8.26 -5.87
CA LYS A 162 7.65 7.99 -6.66
C LYS A 162 7.60 6.69 -7.44
N MET A 163 6.97 5.65 -6.90
CA MET A 163 6.88 4.34 -7.54
C MET A 163 5.68 4.25 -8.49
N PHE A 164 4.64 5.05 -8.24
CA PHE A 164 3.41 5.07 -9.04
C PHE A 164 3.03 6.51 -9.42
N PRO A 165 3.86 7.22 -10.21
CA PRO A 165 3.64 8.64 -10.51
C PRO A 165 2.31 8.91 -11.24
N ASN A 166 1.83 7.91 -11.99
CA ASN A 166 0.59 7.93 -12.77
C ASN A 166 -0.63 7.42 -11.98
N TYR A 167 -0.44 7.01 -10.72
CA TYR A 167 -1.51 6.60 -9.82
C TYR A 167 -1.80 7.74 -8.83
N GLY A 168 -2.99 8.31 -8.91
CA GLY A 168 -3.52 9.27 -7.94
C GLY A 168 -4.04 8.60 -6.67
N PHE A 169 -4.76 9.35 -5.84
CA PHE A 169 -5.26 8.85 -4.55
C PHE A 169 -6.23 7.68 -4.67
N PHE A 170 -7.15 7.72 -5.64
CA PHE A 170 -8.22 6.73 -5.82
C PHE A 170 -8.16 5.98 -7.17
N GLY A 171 -7.12 6.18 -7.96
CA GLY A 171 -7.00 5.58 -9.30
C GLY A 171 -6.01 6.30 -10.21
N PRO A 172 -5.89 5.88 -11.48
CA PRO A 172 -5.03 6.53 -12.46
C PRO A 172 -5.30 8.04 -12.57
N LYS A 173 -4.25 8.82 -12.75
CA LYS A 173 -4.40 10.25 -13.06
C LYS A 173 -5.04 10.42 -14.43
N LYS A 174 -5.88 11.45 -14.54
CA LYS A 174 -6.49 11.85 -15.80
C LYS A 174 -5.94 13.22 -16.21
N ASP A 175 -5.84 13.46 -17.50
CA ASP A 175 -5.54 14.79 -18.04
C ASP A 175 -6.78 15.70 -17.97
N THR A 176 -6.62 16.96 -18.40
CA THR A 176 -7.69 17.97 -18.42
C THR A 176 -8.84 17.60 -19.37
N GLU A 177 -8.61 16.68 -20.31
CA GLU A 177 -9.60 16.17 -21.28
C GLU A 177 -10.27 14.87 -20.81
N GLY A 178 -9.85 14.33 -19.66
CA GLY A 178 -10.37 13.09 -19.07
C GLY A 178 -9.69 11.81 -19.56
N ASN A 179 -8.65 11.90 -20.39
CA ASN A 179 -7.85 10.76 -20.82
C ASN A 179 -6.97 10.25 -19.69
N ILE A 180 -6.75 8.94 -19.69
CA ILE A 180 -5.97 8.25 -18.66
C ILE A 180 -4.48 8.48 -18.95
N LEU A 181 -3.77 9.06 -17.99
CA LEU A 181 -2.33 9.26 -18.07
C LEU A 181 -1.63 7.96 -17.68
N LEU A 182 -1.20 7.19 -18.68
CA LEU A 182 -0.30 6.06 -18.52
C LEU A 182 0.98 6.39 -19.30
N GLY A 183 2.02 6.77 -18.57
CA GLY A 183 3.35 7.01 -19.15
C GLY A 183 4.01 5.75 -19.71
#